data_AF-A0A2E0UG66-F1
#
_entry.id   AF-A0A2E0UG66-F1
#
_cell.length_a   1.000
_cell.length_b   1.000
_cell.length_c   1.000
_cell.angle_alpha   90.00
_cell.angle_beta   90.00
_cell.angle_gamma   90.00
#
_symmetry.space_group_name_H-M   'P 1'
#
loop_
_entity.id
_entity.type
_entity.pdbx_description
1 polymer ?
#
loop_
_entity_poly.entity_id
_entity_poly.type
_entity_poly.pdbx_seq_one_letter_code
_entity_poly.pdbx_strand_id
1 'polypeptide(L)'
;MKRSLIVLLAIFSIASVSVAQKSMEEKGEFNYQDTKIKQKKKVESYRLVQEFLLNASTLDLSESQRQQLDDIKEEYLYPMIQKEADFQISEMRVSDMLKEPDFNPEKIKRAIETSINLTRENAIMSIDALDAIRKVVGIDNFNKLRGVMNLTTGGMIESDDKEKDNQNSSNGQNKSL
;
A
#
# COMPACT_ATOMS: atom_id res chain seq x y z
N MET A 1 -7.46 -54.15 -43.57
CA MET A 1 -6.69 -53.01 -43.01
C MET A 1 -7.60 -51.95 -42.37
N LYS A 2 -8.43 -52.31 -41.38
CA LYS A 2 -9.26 -51.33 -40.62
C LYS A 2 -9.39 -51.66 -39.13
N ARG A 3 -8.67 -52.69 -38.64
CA ARG A 3 -8.70 -53.12 -37.22
C ARG A 3 -7.42 -52.78 -36.44
N SER A 4 -6.34 -52.38 -37.10
CA SER A 4 -5.10 -51.95 -36.43
C SER A 4 -5.04 -50.46 -36.08
N LEU A 5 -5.98 -49.62 -36.56
CA LEU A 5 -5.94 -48.18 -36.28
C LEU A 5 -6.65 -47.78 -34.99
N ILE A 6 -7.50 -48.65 -34.42
CA ILE A 6 -8.33 -48.34 -33.25
C ILE A 6 -7.60 -48.64 -31.92
N VAL A 7 -6.62 -49.55 -31.93
CA VAL A 7 -5.90 -49.92 -30.70
C VAL A 7 -4.80 -48.91 -30.33
N LEU A 8 -4.26 -48.16 -31.29
CA LEU A 8 -3.24 -47.14 -31.05
C LEU A 8 -3.79 -45.84 -30.44
N LEU A 9 -5.10 -45.60 -30.56
CA LEU A 9 -5.77 -44.42 -30.00
C LEU A 9 -6.22 -44.62 -28.53
N ALA A 10 -6.21 -45.86 -28.04
CA ALA A 10 -6.63 -46.20 -26.67
C ALA A 10 -5.46 -46.25 -25.66
N ILE A 11 -4.20 -46.18 -26.10
CA ILE A 11 -3.03 -46.23 -25.21
C ILE A 11 -2.57 -44.82 -24.81
N PHE A 12 -2.97 -43.77 -25.54
CA PHE A 12 -2.65 -42.38 -25.18
C PHE A 12 -3.53 -41.77 -24.08
N SER A 13 -4.62 -42.45 -23.68
CA SER A 13 -5.57 -41.97 -22.67
C SER A 13 -5.26 -42.42 -21.24
N ILE A 14 -4.29 -43.30 -21.01
CA ILE A 14 -3.95 -43.77 -19.64
C ILE A 14 -2.78 -42.96 -19.03
N ALA A 15 -1.92 -42.35 -19.85
CA ALA A 15 -0.84 -41.50 -19.35
C ALA A 15 -1.32 -40.11 -18.86
N SER A 16 -2.47 -39.64 -19.33
CA SER A 16 -3.03 -38.33 -18.95
C SER A 16 -3.88 -38.37 -17.67
N VAL A 17 -4.35 -39.54 -17.23
CA VAL A 17 -5.08 -39.66 -15.94
C VAL A 17 -4.10 -39.72 -14.76
N SER A 18 -2.94 -40.38 -14.91
CA SER A 18 -1.95 -40.46 -13.83
C SER A 18 -1.19 -39.16 -13.57
N VAL A 19 -1.08 -38.25 -14.55
CA VAL A 19 -0.48 -36.92 -14.34
C VAL A 19 -1.50 -35.94 -13.72
N ALA A 20 -2.80 -36.11 -13.99
CA ALA A 20 -3.86 -35.29 -13.38
C ALA A 20 -4.18 -35.68 -11.93
N GLN A 21 -4.10 -36.97 -11.57
CA GLN A 21 -4.29 -37.40 -10.17
C GLN A 21 -3.07 -37.10 -9.30
N LYS A 22 -1.85 -37.17 -9.84
CA LYS A 22 -0.64 -36.85 -9.07
C LYS A 22 -0.49 -35.35 -8.76
N SER A 23 -1.12 -34.48 -9.55
CA SER A 23 -1.19 -33.04 -9.26
C SER A 23 -2.37 -32.63 -8.36
N MET A 24 -3.31 -33.54 -8.07
CA MET A 24 -4.41 -33.29 -7.13
C MET A 24 -4.12 -33.77 -5.71
N GLU A 25 -3.13 -34.65 -5.51
CA GLU A 25 -2.70 -35.11 -4.18
C GLU A 25 -1.59 -34.26 -3.55
N GLU A 26 -0.91 -33.42 -4.34
CA GLU A 26 0.09 -32.48 -3.81
C GLU A 26 -0.57 -31.15 -3.45
N LYS A 27 -1.25 -31.15 -2.29
CA LYS A 27 -1.68 -29.99 -1.49
C LYS A 27 -1.56 -28.61 -2.17
N GLY A 28 -2.40 -28.38 -3.16
CA GLY A 28 -2.68 -27.05 -3.66
C GLY A 28 -3.79 -26.43 -2.83
N GLU A 29 -3.56 -26.21 -1.53
CA GLU A 29 -4.26 -25.09 -0.89
C GLU A 29 -3.87 -23.88 -1.72
N PHE A 30 -4.80 -23.35 -2.51
CA PHE A 30 -4.62 -22.05 -3.13
C PHE A 30 -4.58 -21.03 -2.00
N ASN A 31 -3.39 -20.89 -1.42
CA ASN A 31 -3.15 -20.05 -0.29
C ASN A 31 -2.98 -18.64 -0.85
N TYR A 32 -4.08 -17.89 -0.90
CA TYR A 32 -4.06 -16.46 -1.24
C TYR A 32 -3.14 -15.66 -0.29
N GLN A 33 -2.65 -16.25 0.80
CA GLN A 33 -1.66 -15.62 1.66
C GLN A 33 -0.22 -15.69 1.12
N ASP A 34 0.06 -16.52 0.10
CA ASP A 34 1.43 -16.72 -0.41
C ASP A 34 1.78 -15.83 -1.62
N THR A 35 0.80 -15.08 -2.15
CA THR A 35 1.09 -13.86 -2.91
C THR A 35 1.43 -12.71 -1.96
N LYS A 36 2.38 -12.96 -1.04
CA LYS A 36 3.31 -11.94 -0.56
C LYS A 36 4.21 -11.52 -1.73
N ILE A 37 3.60 -10.93 -2.76
CA ILE A 37 4.22 -9.77 -3.40
C ILE A 37 4.69 -8.94 -2.22
N LYS A 38 5.98 -8.63 -2.16
CA LYS A 38 6.59 -7.76 -1.16
C LYS A 38 5.81 -6.45 -1.12
N GLN A 39 4.69 -6.44 -0.42
CA GLN A 39 3.88 -5.26 -0.16
C GLN A 39 4.79 -4.47 0.76
N LYS A 40 5.58 -3.57 0.16
CA LYS A 40 6.17 -2.43 0.84
C LYS A 40 5.14 -2.01 1.87
N LYS A 41 5.50 -2.07 3.17
CA LYS A 41 4.66 -1.71 4.32
C LYS A 41 3.61 -0.70 3.85
N LYS A 42 2.37 -1.13 3.65
CA LYS A 42 1.29 -0.23 3.22
C LYS A 42 1.17 0.72 4.41
N VAL A 43 1.62 1.96 4.24
CA VAL A 43 1.41 2.98 5.27
C VAL A 43 -0.09 3.24 5.23
N GLU A 44 -0.81 2.57 6.12
CA GLU A 44 -2.24 2.75 6.29
C GLU A 44 -2.48 4.22 6.62
N SER A 45 -3.30 4.91 5.82
CA SER A 45 -3.44 6.38 5.86
C SER A 45 -3.82 6.91 7.26
N TYR A 46 -4.58 6.14 8.04
CA TYR A 46 -4.90 6.50 9.43
C TYR A 46 -3.68 6.43 10.36
N ARG A 47 -2.73 5.51 10.15
CA ARG A 47 -1.51 5.42 10.96
C ARG A 47 -0.64 6.65 10.78
N LEU A 48 -0.54 7.16 9.56
CA LEU A 48 0.16 8.41 9.28
C LEU A 48 -0.44 9.55 10.11
N VAL A 49 -1.76 9.73 10.05
CA VAL A 49 -2.48 10.76 10.84
C VAL A 49 -2.28 10.53 12.34
N GLN A 50 -2.39 9.29 12.81
CA GLN A 50 -2.17 8.91 14.20
C GLN A 50 -0.77 9.30 14.68
N GLU A 51 0.27 9.02 13.88
CA GLU A 51 1.65 9.39 14.19
C GLU A 51 1.84 10.91 14.25
N PHE A 52 1.24 11.66 13.31
CA PHE A 52 1.25 13.12 13.37
C PHE A 52 0.60 13.65 14.64
N LEU A 53 -0.57 13.13 15.02
CA LEU A 53 -1.29 13.57 16.23
C LEU A 53 -0.53 13.19 17.50
N LEU A 54 0.06 12.00 17.56
CA LEU A 54 0.90 11.56 18.67
C LEU A 54 2.13 12.47 18.82
N ASN A 55 2.84 12.74 17.73
CA ASN A 55 4.03 13.59 17.76
C ASN A 55 3.66 15.07 18.01
N ALA A 56 2.50 15.53 17.54
CA ALA A 56 2.03 16.88 17.83
C ALA A 56 1.83 17.11 19.33
N SER A 57 1.46 16.07 20.09
CA SER A 57 1.29 16.17 21.54
C SER A 57 2.59 16.47 22.30
N THR A 58 3.75 16.17 21.70
CA THR A 58 5.08 16.45 22.28
C THR A 58 5.58 17.86 22.00
N LEU A 59 4.87 18.63 21.18
CA LEU A 59 5.18 20.03 20.93
C LEU A 59 4.73 20.91 22.11
N ASP A 60 5.36 22.07 22.25
CA ASP A 60 4.93 23.10 23.18
C ASP A 60 3.73 23.86 22.59
N LEU A 61 2.54 23.26 22.76
CA LEU A 61 1.26 23.79 22.27
C LEU A 61 0.44 24.36 23.42
N SER A 62 -0.28 25.44 23.11
CA SER A 62 -1.31 25.98 24.02
C SER A 62 -2.43 24.98 24.28
N GLU A 63 -3.15 25.16 25.38
CA GLU A 63 -4.31 24.32 25.73
C GLU A 63 -5.37 24.31 24.62
N SER A 64 -5.65 25.46 24.02
CA SER A 64 -6.57 25.58 22.89
C SER A 64 -6.12 24.77 21.67
N GLN A 65 -4.83 24.74 21.35
CA GLN A 65 -4.31 23.93 20.25
C GLN A 65 -4.38 22.44 20.56
N ARG A 66 -4.11 22.04 21.81
CA ARG A 66 -4.24 20.64 22.24
C ARG A 66 -5.68 20.15 22.10
N GLN A 67 -6.65 20.96 22.54
CA GLN A 67 -8.07 20.63 22.35
C GLN A 67 -8.44 20.48 20.87
N GLN A 68 -8.00 21.40 20.01
CA GLN A 68 -8.24 21.29 18.57
C GLN A 68 -7.62 20.03 17.95
N LEU A 69 -6.46 19.57 18.43
CA LEU A 69 -5.87 18.30 17.99
C LEU A 69 -6.68 17.09 18.47
N ASP A 70 -7.33 17.17 19.64
CA ASP A 70 -8.24 16.13 20.10
C ASP A 70 -9.52 16.11 19.27
N ASP A 71 -10.07 17.27 18.91
CA ASP A 71 -11.26 17.38 18.04
C ASP A 71 -10.97 16.76 16.65
N ILE A 72 -9.76 16.94 16.12
CA ILE A 72 -9.32 16.30 14.86
C ILE A 72 -9.34 14.76 14.97
N LYS A 73 -9.09 14.18 16.16
CA LYS A 73 -9.19 12.72 16.34
C LYS A 73 -10.61 12.24 16.14
N GLU A 74 -11.58 12.97 16.70
CA GLU A 74 -12.99 12.63 16.58
C GLU A 74 -13.50 12.81 15.15
N GLU A 75 -13.12 13.91 14.49
CA GLU A 75 -13.59 14.25 13.15
C GLU A 75 -12.97 13.34 12.07
N TYR A 76 -11.68 13.00 12.20
CA TYR A 76 -10.95 12.28 11.16
C TYR A 76 -10.42 10.92 11.62
N LEU A 77 -9.61 10.87 12.69
CA LEU A 77 -8.85 9.65 13.02
C LEU A 77 -9.77 8.46 13.33
N TYR A 78 -10.79 8.63 14.17
CA TYR A 78 -11.68 7.53 14.53
C TYR A 78 -12.52 7.02 13.35
N PRO A 79 -13.14 7.89 12.52
CA PRO A 79 -13.77 7.45 11.27
C PRO A 79 -12.81 6.72 10.32
N MET A 80 -11.56 7.18 10.21
CA MET A 80 -10.54 6.53 9.38
C MET A 80 -10.18 5.12 9.88
N ILE A 81 -10.10 4.92 11.21
CA ILE A 81 -9.90 3.60 11.82
C ILE A 81 -11.08 2.68 11.53
N GLN A 82 -12.32 3.18 11.62
CA GLN A 82 -13.51 2.40 11.29
C GLN A 82 -13.49 1.94 9.82
N LYS A 83 -13.13 2.84 8.90
CA LYS A 83 -13.03 2.51 7.46
C LYS A 83 -11.95 1.47 7.18
N GLU A 84 -10.84 1.48 7.91
CA GLU A 84 -9.82 0.43 7.81
C GLU A 84 -10.38 -0.92 8.28
N ALA A 85 -11.12 -0.95 9.39
CA ALA A 85 -11.77 -2.19 9.84
C ALA A 85 -12.76 -2.71 8.79
N ASP A 86 -13.57 -1.83 8.20
CA ASP A 86 -14.52 -2.19 7.13
C ASP A 86 -13.78 -2.71 5.88
N PHE A 87 -12.63 -2.13 5.54
CA PHE A 87 -11.76 -2.60 4.45
C PHE A 87 -11.26 -4.03 4.74
N GLN A 88 -10.76 -4.29 5.95
CA GLN A 88 -10.29 -5.62 6.34
C GLN A 88 -11.42 -6.66 6.30
N ILE A 89 -12.62 -6.30 6.75
CA ILE A 89 -13.81 -7.16 6.65
C ILE A 89 -14.14 -7.45 5.17
N SER A 90 -14.06 -6.46 4.30
CA SER A 90 -14.30 -6.64 2.86
C SER A 90 -13.28 -7.60 2.23
N GLU A 91 -12.00 -7.47 2.58
CA GLU A 91 -10.94 -8.39 2.11
C GLU A 91 -11.15 -9.83 2.62
N MET A 92 -11.53 -10.00 3.89
CA MET A 92 -11.89 -11.32 4.43
C MET A 92 -13.06 -11.91 3.65
N ARG A 93 -14.08 -11.11 3.34
CA ARG A 93 -15.25 -11.56 2.58
C ARG A 93 -14.89 -11.99 1.16
N VAL A 94 -13.99 -11.27 0.49
CA VAL A 94 -13.45 -11.68 -0.82
C VAL A 94 -12.75 -13.04 -0.71
N SER A 95 -11.90 -13.21 0.30
CA SER A 95 -11.21 -14.49 0.55
C SER A 95 -12.20 -15.62 0.81
N ASP A 96 -13.24 -15.39 1.61
CA ASP A 96 -14.25 -16.40 1.92
C ASP A 96 -15.10 -16.77 0.70
N MET A 97 -15.53 -15.78 -0.11
CA MET A 97 -16.26 -16.05 -1.35
C MET A 97 -15.44 -16.85 -2.36
N LEU A 98 -14.12 -16.66 -2.42
CA LEU A 98 -13.23 -17.39 -3.32
C LEU A 98 -13.01 -18.86 -2.90
N LYS A 99 -13.33 -19.24 -1.66
CA LYS A 99 -13.26 -20.64 -1.20
C LYS A 99 -14.43 -21.47 -1.70
N GLU A 100 -15.52 -20.84 -2.14
CA GLU A 100 -16.69 -21.53 -2.69
C GLU A 100 -16.38 -22.07 -4.10
N PRO A 101 -16.54 -23.38 -4.38
CA PRO A 101 -16.26 -23.94 -5.72
C PRO A 101 -17.12 -23.35 -6.84
N ASP A 102 -18.30 -22.83 -6.51
CA ASP A 102 -19.29 -22.21 -7.40
C ASP A 102 -19.42 -20.70 -7.16
N PHE A 103 -18.34 -20.05 -6.72
CA PHE A 103 -18.33 -18.63 -6.38
C PHE A 103 -18.96 -17.74 -7.46
N ASN A 104 -19.61 -16.67 -7.02
CA ASN A 104 -20.22 -15.69 -7.92
C ASN A 104 -19.23 -14.54 -8.25
N PRO A 105 -18.74 -14.42 -9.50
CA PRO A 105 -17.76 -13.41 -9.86
C PRO A 105 -18.25 -11.97 -9.64
N GLU A 106 -19.54 -11.70 -9.86
CA GLU A 106 -20.13 -10.37 -9.71
C GLU A 106 -20.29 -9.95 -8.24
N LYS A 107 -20.40 -10.91 -7.31
CA LYS A 107 -20.35 -10.60 -5.87
C LYS A 107 -18.93 -10.28 -5.43
N ILE A 108 -17.94 -11.02 -5.94
CA ILE A 108 -16.52 -10.79 -5.63
C ILE A 108 -16.07 -9.42 -6.14
N LYS A 109 -16.36 -9.08 -7.40
CA LYS A 109 -16.01 -7.77 -7.98
C LYS A 109 -16.57 -6.60 -7.15
N ARG A 110 -17.84 -6.68 -6.73
CA ARG A 110 -18.46 -5.65 -5.88
C ARG A 110 -17.81 -5.52 -4.51
N ALA A 111 -17.37 -6.63 -3.91
CA ALA A 111 -16.62 -6.57 -2.65
C ALA A 111 -15.24 -5.93 -2.85
N ILE A 112 -14.53 -6.26 -3.93
CA ILE A 112 -13.27 -5.62 -4.29
C ILE A 112 -13.46 -4.10 -4.52
N GLU A 113 -14.50 -3.70 -5.26
CA GLU A 113 -14.84 -2.27 -5.46
C GLU A 113 -15.10 -1.56 -4.13
N THR A 114 -15.77 -2.23 -3.18
CA THR A 114 -15.99 -1.70 -1.83
C THR A 114 -14.64 -1.47 -1.12
N SER A 115 -13.74 -2.46 -1.13
CA SER A 115 -12.39 -2.35 -0.55
C SER A 115 -11.59 -1.17 -1.16
N ILE A 116 -11.67 -0.99 -2.49
CA ILE A 116 -11.00 0.10 -3.20
C ILE A 116 -11.56 1.46 -2.79
N ASN A 117 -12.89 1.59 -2.72
CA ASN A 117 -13.55 2.84 -2.33
C ASN A 117 -13.21 3.22 -0.89
N LEU A 118 -13.24 2.27 0.05
CA LEU A 118 -12.84 2.51 1.44
C LEU A 118 -11.39 2.97 1.55
N THR A 119 -10.46 2.33 0.82
CA THR A 119 -9.06 2.76 0.78
C THR A 119 -8.92 4.19 0.24
N ARG A 120 -9.66 4.51 -0.83
CA ARG A 120 -9.64 5.84 -1.45
C ARG A 120 -10.18 6.92 -0.51
N GLU A 121 -11.31 6.66 0.14
CA GLU A 121 -11.90 7.56 1.13
C GLU A 121 -10.93 7.81 2.28
N ASN A 122 -10.28 6.75 2.80
CA ASN A 122 -9.31 6.86 3.89
C ASN A 122 -8.09 7.71 3.47
N ALA A 123 -7.62 7.56 2.23
CA ALA A 123 -6.54 8.38 1.69
C ALA A 123 -6.93 9.86 1.57
N ILE A 124 -8.14 10.17 1.08
CA ILE A 124 -8.63 11.55 0.99
C ILE A 124 -8.77 12.17 2.39
N MET A 125 -9.42 11.46 3.33
CA MET A 125 -9.57 11.94 4.71
C MET A 125 -8.22 12.20 5.38
N SER A 126 -7.18 11.42 5.05
CA SER A 126 -5.84 11.66 5.59
C SER A 126 -5.25 12.99 5.13
N ILE A 127 -5.51 13.43 3.90
CA ILE A 127 -5.04 14.73 3.40
C ILE A 127 -5.73 15.85 4.17
N ASP A 128 -7.05 15.73 4.36
CA ASP A 128 -7.85 16.71 5.10
C ASP A 128 -7.42 16.79 6.56
N ALA A 129 -7.20 15.64 7.21
CA ALA A 129 -6.69 15.56 8.58
C ALA A 129 -5.30 16.20 8.71
N LEU A 130 -4.38 15.94 7.77
CA LEU A 130 -3.05 16.53 7.78
C LEU A 130 -3.10 18.05 7.57
N ASP A 131 -3.99 18.55 6.72
CA ASP A 131 -4.22 19.98 6.55
C ASP A 131 -4.78 20.61 7.83
N ALA A 132 -5.75 19.96 8.49
CA ALA A 132 -6.30 20.40 9.77
C ALA A 132 -5.20 20.46 10.85
N ILE A 133 -4.38 19.42 10.97
CA ILE A 133 -3.24 19.40 11.91
C ILE A 133 -2.29 20.55 11.60
N ARG A 134 -1.92 20.76 10.33
CA ARG A 134 -1.05 21.85 9.90
C ARG A 134 -1.59 23.23 10.29
N LYS A 135 -2.89 23.45 10.15
CA LYS A 135 -3.56 24.70 10.54
C LYS A 135 -3.48 24.94 12.04
N VAL A 136 -3.63 23.89 12.86
CA VAL A 136 -3.60 23.99 14.33
C VAL A 136 -2.19 24.22 14.86
N VAL A 137 -1.20 23.44 14.40
CA VAL A 137 0.17 23.50 14.94
C VAL A 137 1.04 24.59 14.29
N GLY A 138 0.64 25.08 13.11
CA GLY A 138 1.41 26.02 12.30
C GLY A 138 2.48 25.34 11.43
N ILE A 139 2.90 26.04 10.35
CA ILE A 139 3.76 25.47 9.32
C ILE A 139 5.13 25.01 9.86
N ASP A 140 5.73 25.75 10.79
CA ASP A 140 7.06 25.44 11.33
C ASP A 140 7.03 24.16 12.16
N ASN A 141 6.04 24.02 13.03
CA ASN A 141 5.85 22.81 13.83
C ASN A 141 5.44 21.63 12.96
N PHE A 142 4.60 21.84 11.96
CA PHE A 142 4.24 20.81 11.00
C PHE A 142 5.48 20.26 10.26
N ASN A 143 6.41 21.14 9.86
CA ASN A 143 7.66 20.74 9.24
C ASN A 143 8.56 19.91 10.18
N LYS A 144 8.59 20.24 11.48
CA LYS A 144 9.28 19.42 12.50
C LYS A 144 8.67 18.03 12.59
N LEU A 145 7.34 17.94 12.66
CA LEU A 145 6.62 16.67 12.70
C LEU A 145 6.92 15.79 11.48
N ARG A 146 6.97 16.39 10.29
CA ARG A 146 7.37 15.69 9.06
C ARG A 146 8.80 15.14 9.13
N GLY A 147 9.74 15.87 9.74
CA GLY A 147 11.13 15.44 9.88
C GLY A 147 11.34 14.31 10.90
N VAL A 148 10.43 14.15 11.85
CA VAL A 148 10.46 13.08 12.88
C VAL A 148 9.87 11.78 12.36
N MET A 149 8.97 11.85 11.38
CA MET A 149 8.48 10.64 10.73
C MET A 149 9.57 10.05 9.85
N ASN A 150 9.92 8.80 10.14
CA ASN A 150 10.57 7.93 9.16
C ASN A 150 9.53 7.55 8.09
N LEU A 151 9.12 8.54 7.29
CA LEU A 151 8.65 8.27 5.94
C LEU A 151 9.87 7.66 5.27
N THR A 152 10.01 6.32 5.33
CA THR A 152 10.89 5.60 4.43
C THR A 152 10.28 5.75 3.05
N THR A 153 10.49 6.94 2.48
CA THR A 153 10.26 7.30 1.09
C THR A 153 11.19 6.37 0.33
N GLY A 154 10.65 5.21 -0.06
CA GLY A 154 11.38 4.28 -0.89
C GLY A 154 11.60 4.93 -2.26
N GLY A 155 12.73 5.61 -2.42
CA GLY A 155 13.29 6.06 -3.69
C GLY A 155 13.04 7.53 -4.04
N MET A 156 14.14 8.21 -4.38
CA MET A 156 14.23 9.44 -5.17
C MET A 156 13.79 10.75 -4.50
N ILE A 157 14.69 11.32 -3.70
CA ILE A 157 15.14 12.72 -3.91
C ILE A 157 16.66 12.71 -3.74
N GLU A 158 17.36 12.21 -4.76
CA GLU A 158 18.73 12.64 -5.03
C GLU A 158 18.57 13.64 -6.18
N SER A 159 18.36 14.90 -5.82
CA SER A 159 18.45 16.00 -6.77
C SER A 159 19.93 16.25 -7.04
N ASP A 160 20.42 15.64 -8.12
CA ASP A 160 21.63 16.04 -8.82
C ASP A 160 21.45 17.49 -9.31
N ASP A 161 21.76 18.46 -8.46
CA ASP A 161 21.93 19.87 -8.82
C ASP A 161 23.19 20.41 -8.13
N LYS A 162 24.34 19.79 -8.44
CA LYS A 162 25.66 20.38 -8.21
C LYS A 162 26.65 19.97 -9.29
N GLU A 163 26.38 20.33 -10.54
CA GLU A 163 27.46 20.52 -11.51
C GLU A 163 26.99 21.36 -12.70
N LYS A 164 27.20 22.67 -12.62
CA LYS A 164 27.70 23.55 -13.68
C LYS A 164 27.57 25.00 -13.24
N ASP A 165 28.59 25.47 -12.54
CA ASP A 165 29.04 26.86 -12.63
C ASP A 165 30.48 26.94 -12.12
N ASN A 166 31.42 26.66 -13.02
CA ASN A 166 32.70 27.37 -13.12
C ASN A 166 33.50 26.87 -14.33
N GLN A 167 33.02 27.21 -15.52
CA GLN A 167 33.87 27.40 -16.70
C GLN A 167 33.63 28.81 -17.24
N ASN A 168 34.36 29.78 -16.68
CA ASN A 168 35.11 30.79 -17.40
C ASN A 168 35.40 31.99 -16.51
N SER A 169 36.62 32.05 -15.99
CA SER A 169 37.34 33.32 -16.03
C SER A 169 38.75 33.02 -16.50
N SER A 170 38.94 33.45 -17.74
CA SER A 170 40.15 33.36 -18.53
C SER A 170 41.31 34.17 -17.95
N ASN A 171 42.50 33.73 -18.34
CA ASN A 171 43.68 34.53 -18.66
C ASN A 171 44.47 35.17 -17.51
N GLY A 172 45.75 34.75 -17.41
CA GLY A 172 46.72 35.46 -16.60
C GLY A 172 48.06 34.77 -16.40
N GLN A 173 48.79 34.52 -17.49
CA GLN A 173 50.25 34.68 -17.57
C GLN A 173 51.22 33.88 -16.66
N ASN A 174 52.12 33.20 -17.37
CA ASN A 174 53.59 33.22 -17.21
C ASN A 174 54.32 32.32 -16.20
N LYS A 175 55.13 31.44 -16.83
CA LYS A 175 56.59 31.23 -16.69
C LYS A 175 57.13 30.26 -15.62
N SER A 176 57.85 29.28 -16.16
CA SER A 176 59.20 28.77 -15.79
C SER A 176 59.34 28.12 -14.40
N LEU A 177 60.00 26.97 -14.22
CA LEU A 177 61.09 26.28 -14.91
C LEU A 177 60.85 24.77 -14.78
#